data_AF-A0A7S1JYT1-F1
#
_entry.id   AF-A0A7S1JYT1-F1
#
_cell.length_a   1.000
_cell.length_b   1.000
_cell.length_c   1.000
_cell.angle_alpha   90.00
_cell.angle_beta   90.00
_cell.angle_gamma   90.00
#
_symmetry.space_group_name_H-M   'P 1'
#
loop_
_entity.id
_entity.type
_entity.pdbx_description
1 polymer ?
#
loop_
_entity_poly.entity_id
_entity_poly.type
_entity_poly.pdbx_seq_one_letter_code
_entity_poly.pdbx_strand_id
1 'polypeptide(L)'
;SDDNRPTDNTGERMVESNFINTSLFALGKVIDALKKGLRRVPYRESKLTRLLEDCLGGRNHATMICTLSPSITHHQATYNTLKLSTECMSVQNTVVSEPSEAVPAQPPVDRRKRPQLDNNPPPQVDKKKPSKKRAPQPSMAPAAPPTPPKRQRLDPQQQQQQQQQEQQKQKRREQKQRERRMSRIPMPSMSRRASRHVERGFVAPGGFGCGAGRAGDV
;
A
#
# COMPACT_ATOMS: atom_id res chain seq x y z
N SER A 1 -9.43 7.24 -0.72
CA SER A 1 -8.19 7.53 0.02
C SER A 1 -8.04 9.02 0.09
N ASP A 2 -8.07 9.59 1.29
CA ASP A 2 -7.91 11.02 1.48
C ASP A 2 -6.51 11.45 1.07
N ASP A 3 -6.43 12.55 0.33
CA ASP A 3 -5.16 13.21 0.07
C ASP A 3 -4.82 14.03 1.32
N ASN A 4 -3.82 13.58 2.09
CA ASN A 4 -3.35 14.28 3.28
C ASN A 4 -2.56 15.56 2.96
N ARG A 5 -2.31 15.87 1.67
CA ARG A 5 -1.57 17.07 1.24
C ARG A 5 -2.38 18.37 1.34
N PRO A 6 -3.66 18.42 0.91
CA PRO A 6 -4.49 19.61 1.07
C PRO A 6 -5.09 19.78 2.48
N THR A 7 -4.93 18.81 3.37
CA THR A 7 -5.63 18.80 4.65
C THR A 7 -4.65 19.11 5.80
N ASP A 8 -5.01 20.07 6.66
CA ASP A 8 -4.19 20.51 7.81
C ASP A 8 -4.26 19.48 8.95
N ASN A 9 -3.66 18.31 8.69
CA ASN A 9 -3.77 17.15 9.57
C ASN A 9 -2.52 17.15 10.44
N THR A 10 -2.57 17.77 11.62
CA THR A 10 -1.45 17.78 12.56
C THR A 10 -1.67 16.82 13.73
N GLY A 11 -0.58 16.29 14.29
CA GLY A 11 -0.59 15.43 15.49
C GLY A 11 -1.36 14.11 15.30
N GLU A 12 -2.27 13.81 16.23
CA GLU A 12 -3.04 12.56 16.26
C GLU A 12 -3.90 12.33 15.01
N ARG A 13 -4.45 13.40 14.42
CA ARG A 13 -5.24 13.33 13.18
C ARG A 13 -4.43 12.82 12.00
N MET A 14 -3.12 13.15 11.96
CA MET A 14 -2.21 12.64 10.92
C MET A 14 -2.02 11.13 11.07
N VAL A 15 -1.84 10.66 12.32
CA VAL A 15 -1.66 9.24 12.62
C VAL A 15 -2.90 8.45 12.27
N GLU A 16 -4.08 8.94 12.65
CA GLU A 16 -5.37 8.34 12.30
C GLU A 16 -5.54 8.24 10.77
N SER A 17 -5.31 9.35 10.06
CA SER A 17 -5.39 9.40 8.60
C SER A 17 -4.44 8.40 7.94
N ASN A 18 -3.25 8.23 8.50
CA ASN A 18 -2.29 7.26 7.99
C ASN A 18 -2.80 5.81 8.18
N PHE A 19 -3.40 5.49 9.32
CA PHE A 19 -4.02 4.17 9.53
C PHE A 19 -5.20 3.91 8.60
N ILE A 20 -6.05 4.92 8.36
CA ILE A 20 -7.15 4.83 7.38
C ILE A 20 -6.58 4.52 6.00
N ASN A 21 -5.63 5.32 5.51
CA ASN A 21 -5.04 5.15 4.19
C ASN A 21 -4.25 3.83 4.07
N THR A 22 -3.60 3.37 5.14
CA THR A 22 -2.93 2.07 5.18
C THR A 22 -3.92 0.92 5.00
N SER A 23 -5.07 0.96 5.69
CA SER A 23 -6.09 -0.09 5.55
C SER A 23 -6.71 -0.13 4.15
N LEU A 24 -6.95 1.04 3.54
CA LEU A 24 -7.44 1.13 2.17
C LEU A 24 -6.42 0.63 1.13
N PHE A 25 -5.14 0.91 1.35
CA PHE A 25 -4.07 0.41 0.48
C PHE A 25 -3.91 -1.11 0.59
N ALA A 26 -3.97 -1.66 1.80
CA ALA A 26 -3.94 -3.10 2.03
C ALA A 26 -5.13 -3.80 1.35
N LEU A 27 -6.33 -3.19 1.41
CA LEU A 27 -7.51 -3.68 0.70
C LEU A 27 -7.26 -3.77 -0.81
N GLY A 28 -6.71 -2.73 -1.42
CA GLY A 28 -6.36 -2.74 -2.85
C GLY A 28 -5.41 -3.88 -3.23
N LYS A 29 -4.37 -4.12 -2.43
CA LYS A 29 -3.44 -5.24 -2.64
C LYS A 29 -4.12 -6.61 -2.55
N VAL A 30 -5.06 -6.78 -1.63
CA VAL A 30 -5.82 -8.03 -1.46
C VAL A 30 -6.66 -8.30 -2.71
N ILE A 31 -7.38 -7.28 -3.21
CA ILE A 31 -8.18 -7.39 -4.42
C ILE A 31 -7.29 -7.71 -5.64
N ASP A 32 -6.16 -7.03 -5.78
CA ASP A 32 -5.18 -7.31 -6.85
C ASP A 32 -4.65 -8.75 -6.79
N ALA A 33 -4.37 -9.25 -5.59
CA ALA A 33 -3.89 -10.62 -5.39
C ALA A 33 -4.97 -11.65 -5.74
N LEU A 34 -6.22 -11.40 -5.38
CA LEU A 34 -7.38 -12.24 -5.69
C LEU A 34 -7.67 -12.27 -7.19
N LYS A 35 -7.65 -11.11 -7.84
CA LYS A 35 -7.82 -10.99 -9.30
C LYS A 35 -6.75 -11.78 -10.06
N LYS A 36 -5.52 -11.82 -9.54
CA LYS A 36 -4.41 -12.60 -10.11
C LYS A 36 -4.46 -14.10 -9.74
N GLY A 37 -5.40 -14.53 -8.91
CA GLY A 37 -5.49 -15.91 -8.44
C GLY A 37 -4.29 -16.36 -7.62
N LEU A 38 -3.64 -15.44 -6.88
CA LEU A 38 -2.48 -15.78 -6.07
C LEU A 38 -2.87 -16.75 -4.94
N ARG A 39 -2.07 -17.80 -4.74
CA ARG A 39 -2.29 -18.79 -3.67
C ARG A 39 -2.26 -18.18 -2.26
N ARG A 40 -1.47 -17.12 -2.05
CA ARG A 40 -1.33 -16.44 -0.75
C ARG A 40 -1.73 -14.98 -0.88
N VAL A 41 -2.93 -14.67 -0.40
CA VAL A 41 -3.48 -13.32 -0.37
C VAL A 41 -3.09 -12.62 0.95
N PRO A 42 -2.63 -11.35 0.91
CA PRO A 42 -2.05 -10.68 2.08
C PRO A 42 -3.10 -10.06 3.04
N TYR A 43 -4.12 -10.82 3.47
CA TYR A 43 -5.14 -10.30 4.39
C TYR A 43 -4.59 -9.80 5.72
N ARG A 44 -3.40 -10.27 6.12
CA ARG A 44 -2.77 -9.94 7.40
C ARG A 44 -2.16 -8.54 7.48
N GLU A 45 -2.06 -7.81 6.37
CA GLU A 45 -1.48 -6.45 6.35
C GLU A 45 -2.33 -5.43 7.12
N SER A 46 -3.65 -5.65 7.25
CA SER A 46 -4.52 -4.79 8.06
C SER A 46 -5.53 -5.59 8.86
N LYS A 47 -6.01 -5.04 9.99
CA LYS A 47 -7.09 -5.68 10.78
C LYS A 47 -8.39 -5.74 9.98
N LEU A 48 -8.68 -4.71 9.19
CA LEU A 48 -9.87 -4.63 8.34
C LEU A 48 -9.91 -5.78 7.32
N THR A 49 -8.81 -6.01 6.60
CA THR A 49 -8.75 -7.07 5.59
C THR A 49 -8.84 -8.48 6.18
N ARG A 50 -8.49 -8.67 7.46
CA ARG A 50 -8.70 -9.94 8.17
C ARG A 50 -10.17 -10.17 8.50
N LEU A 51 -10.88 -9.12 8.89
CA LEU A 51 -12.32 -9.21 9.16
C LEU A 51 -13.11 -9.45 7.87
N LEU A 52 -12.62 -8.91 6.75
CA LEU A 52 -13.23 -9.08 5.43
C LEU A 52 -12.75 -10.31 4.67
N GLU A 53 -11.93 -11.18 5.25
CA GLU A 53 -11.37 -12.37 4.59
C GLU A 53 -12.49 -13.28 4.04
N ASP A 54 -13.54 -13.52 4.83
CA ASP A 54 -14.70 -14.31 4.40
C ASP A 54 -15.55 -13.62 3.32
N CYS A 55 -15.47 -12.29 3.22
CA CYS A 55 -16.21 -11.49 2.26
C CYS A 55 -15.43 -11.28 0.94
N LEU A 56 -14.12 -11.48 0.92
CA LEU A 56 -13.26 -11.21 -0.23
C LEU A 56 -12.54 -12.49 -0.63
N GLY A 57 -13.11 -13.26 -1.56
CA GLY A 57 -12.59 -14.58 -1.94
C GLY A 57 -12.99 -15.71 -0.98
N GLY A 58 -13.97 -15.47 -0.11
CA GLY A 58 -14.41 -16.40 0.92
C GLY A 58 -15.82 -16.94 0.68
N ARG A 59 -16.55 -17.21 1.77
CA ARG A 59 -17.82 -17.94 1.78
C ARG A 59 -19.09 -17.09 1.87
N ASN A 60 -18.95 -15.79 2.04
CA ASN A 60 -20.11 -14.91 2.24
C ASN A 60 -20.41 -14.09 0.99
N HIS A 61 -21.65 -13.61 0.87
CA HIS A 61 -21.96 -12.57 -0.10
C HIS A 61 -21.31 -11.25 0.32
N ALA A 62 -20.82 -10.49 -0.66
CA ALA A 62 -20.22 -9.18 -0.44
C ALA A 62 -20.76 -8.16 -1.45
N THR A 63 -20.98 -6.94 -0.99
CA THR A 63 -21.41 -5.82 -1.83
C THR A 63 -20.59 -4.60 -1.46
N MET A 64 -20.10 -3.90 -2.48
CA MET A 64 -19.32 -2.67 -2.32
C MET A 64 -20.17 -1.47 -2.74
N ILE A 65 -20.30 -0.49 -1.86
CA ILE A 65 -20.94 0.79 -2.16
C ILE A 65 -19.85 1.82 -2.43
N CYS A 66 -19.90 2.45 -3.61
CA CYS A 66 -18.95 3.49 -3.98
C CYS A 66 -19.58 4.86 -3.78
N THR A 67 -19.09 5.62 -2.80
CA THR A 67 -19.52 7.00 -2.53
C THR A 67 -18.57 7.97 -3.23
N LEU A 68 -19.06 8.65 -4.27
CA LEU A 68 -18.25 9.47 -5.17
C LEU A 68 -18.69 10.93 -5.13
N SER A 69 -17.75 11.85 -5.33
CA SER A 69 -18.05 13.27 -5.52
C SER A 69 -18.14 13.57 -7.02
N PRO A 70 -19.17 14.32 -7.48
CA PRO A 70 -19.31 14.73 -8.87
C PRO A 70 -18.38 15.89 -9.27
N SER A 71 -17.60 16.45 -8.34
CA SER A 71 -16.72 17.59 -8.63
C SER A 71 -15.51 17.20 -9.50
N ILE A 72 -15.16 18.06 -10.47
CA ILE A 72 -13.96 17.93 -11.31
C ILE A 72 -12.67 17.88 -10.48
N THR A 73 -12.63 18.60 -9.34
CA THR A 73 -11.46 18.63 -8.44
C THR A 73 -11.14 17.26 -7.85
N HIS A 74 -12.14 16.39 -7.74
CA HIS A 74 -12.01 15.03 -7.19
C HIS A 74 -12.01 13.94 -8.26
N HIS A 75 -11.93 14.30 -9.54
CA HIS A 75 -11.97 13.36 -10.66
C HIS A 75 -10.98 12.20 -10.51
N GLN A 76 -9.73 12.49 -10.09
CA GLN A 76 -8.73 11.44 -9.91
C GLN A 76 -9.08 10.45 -8.79
N ALA A 77 -9.61 10.94 -7.66
CA ALA A 77 -10.03 10.09 -6.55
C ALA A 77 -11.26 9.25 -6.93
N THR A 78 -12.20 9.85 -7.66
CA THR A 78 -13.36 9.16 -8.23
C THR A 78 -12.94 8.05 -9.18
N TYR A 79 -12.02 8.34 -10.11
CA TYR A 79 -11.47 7.35 -11.04
C TYR A 79 -10.80 6.17 -10.31
N ASN A 80 -9.95 6.46 -9.32
CA ASN A 80 -9.27 5.42 -8.56
C ASN A 80 -10.28 4.50 -7.82
N THR A 81 -11.35 5.08 -7.28
CA THR A 81 -12.41 4.33 -6.59
C THR A 81 -13.19 3.45 -7.55
N LEU A 82 -13.58 4.00 -8.71
CA LEU A 82 -14.26 3.24 -9.76
C LEU A 82 -13.39 2.10 -10.28
N LYS A 83 -12.11 2.36 -10.56
CA LYS A 83 -11.16 1.32 -10.97
C LYS A 83 -11.13 0.18 -9.95
N LEU A 84 -10.98 0.50 -8.67
CA LEU A 84 -10.97 -0.49 -7.61
C LEU A 84 -12.29 -1.29 -7.57
N SER A 85 -13.44 -0.63 -7.74
CA SER A 85 -14.75 -1.28 -7.77
C SER A 85 -14.89 -2.28 -8.92
N THR A 86 -14.40 -1.93 -10.11
CA THR A 86 -14.37 -2.84 -11.26
C THR A 86 -13.47 -4.05 -11.01
N GLU A 87 -12.34 -3.84 -10.33
CA GLU A 87 -11.46 -4.94 -9.93
C GLU A 87 -12.10 -5.85 -8.87
N CYS A 88 -12.89 -5.28 -7.95
CA CYS A 88 -13.66 -6.06 -6.98
C CYS A 88 -14.69 -6.97 -7.63
N MET A 89 -15.33 -6.54 -8.73
CA MET A 89 -16.30 -7.38 -9.46
C MET A 89 -15.69 -8.64 -10.05
N SER A 90 -14.36 -8.67 -10.24
CA SER A 90 -13.65 -9.85 -10.75
C SER A 90 -13.35 -10.88 -9.65
N VAL A 91 -13.56 -10.53 -8.37
CA VAL A 91 -13.33 -11.43 -7.24
C VAL A 91 -14.51 -12.39 -7.11
N GLN A 92 -14.22 -13.69 -7.05
CA GLN A 92 -15.24 -14.74 -6.92
C GLN A 92 -15.30 -15.24 -5.48
N ASN A 93 -16.50 -15.34 -4.92
CA ASN A 93 -16.76 -15.95 -3.62
C ASN A 93 -17.50 -17.28 -3.80
N THR A 94 -17.12 -18.27 -3.01
CA THR A 94 -17.79 -19.58 -2.98
C THR A 94 -18.82 -19.57 -1.86
N VAL A 95 -20.02 -19.07 -2.15
CA VAL A 95 -21.05 -18.93 -1.13
C VAL A 95 -21.54 -20.29 -0.64
N VAL A 96 -21.37 -20.54 0.65
CA VAL A 96 -21.91 -21.73 1.32
C VAL A 96 -23.24 -21.32 1.95
N SER A 97 -24.35 -21.67 1.32
CA SER A 97 -25.66 -21.58 1.94
C SER A 97 -25.78 -22.70 2.97
N GLU A 98 -25.48 -22.41 4.23
CA GLU A 98 -25.89 -23.30 5.32
C GLU A 98 -27.42 -23.37 5.29
N PRO A 99 -28.04 -24.55 5.10
CA PRO A 99 -29.48 -24.66 5.27
C PRO A 99 -29.77 -24.32 6.73
N SER A 100 -30.60 -23.28 6.94
CA SER A 100 -31.06 -22.86 8.25
C SER A 100 -31.55 -24.07 9.03
N GLU A 101 -30.73 -24.61 9.95
CA GLU A 101 -31.25 -25.48 11.00
C GLU A 101 -32.29 -24.66 11.75
N ALA A 102 -33.55 -25.08 11.61
CA ALA A 102 -34.65 -24.52 12.36
C ALA A 102 -34.27 -24.60 13.84
N VAL A 103 -34.02 -23.45 14.46
CA VAL A 103 -33.88 -23.35 15.91
C VAL A 103 -35.15 -23.96 16.50
N PRO A 104 -35.08 -25.10 17.21
CA PRO A 104 -36.27 -25.63 17.85
C PRO A 104 -36.74 -24.59 18.85
N ALA A 105 -38.01 -24.20 18.73
CA ALA A 105 -38.63 -23.18 19.56
C ALA A 105 -38.34 -23.47 21.04
N GLN A 106 -37.48 -22.65 21.66
CA GLN A 106 -37.30 -22.71 23.10
C GLN A 106 -38.59 -22.21 23.76
N PRO A 107 -39.12 -22.91 24.79
CA PRO A 107 -40.31 -22.48 25.49
C PRO A 107 -40.09 -21.10 26.14
N PRO A 108 -41.15 -20.31 26.37
CA PRO A 108 -41.04 -18.95 26.87
C PRO A 108 -40.29 -18.92 28.20
N VAL A 109 -39.09 -18.35 28.22
CA VAL A 109 -38.34 -18.14 29.46
C VAL A 109 -38.99 -16.96 30.18
N ASP A 110 -39.66 -17.24 31.29
CA ASP A 110 -40.39 -16.27 32.10
C ASP A 110 -39.40 -15.22 32.67
N ARG A 111 -39.38 -14.02 32.07
CA ARG A 111 -38.45 -12.92 32.40
C ARG A 111 -38.69 -12.30 33.78
N ARG A 112 -39.65 -12.80 34.57
CA ARG A 112 -40.02 -12.26 35.89
C ARG A 112 -39.33 -13.01 37.02
N LYS A 113 -38.01 -12.90 37.11
CA LYS A 113 -37.22 -12.96 38.35
C LYS A 113 -35.78 -12.57 37.99
N ARG A 114 -35.48 -11.26 38.04
CA ARG A 114 -34.10 -10.81 38.22
C ARG A 114 -33.67 -11.32 39.61
N PRO A 115 -32.62 -12.15 39.75
CA PRO A 115 -32.01 -12.36 41.05
C PRO A 115 -31.49 -10.98 41.50
N GLN A 116 -31.95 -10.51 42.65
CA GLN A 116 -31.32 -9.35 43.27
C GLN A 116 -29.88 -9.73 43.64
N LEU A 117 -28.98 -8.77 43.47
CA LEU A 117 -27.57 -8.93 43.78
C LEU A 117 -27.43 -8.97 45.31
N ASP A 118 -27.52 -10.17 45.89
CA ASP A 118 -27.18 -10.37 47.30
C ASP A 118 -25.67 -10.19 47.45
N ASN A 119 -25.27 -9.04 48.02
CA ASN A 119 -23.91 -8.77 48.46
C ASN A 119 -23.56 -9.72 49.61
N ASN A 120 -22.90 -10.84 49.30
CA ASN A 120 -22.19 -11.63 50.29
C ASN A 120 -20.83 -12.12 49.74
N PRO A 121 -19.74 -12.03 50.51
CA PRO A 121 -18.42 -12.45 50.06
C PRO A 121 -18.34 -13.98 49.90
N PRO A 122 -17.51 -14.48 48.96
CA PRO A 122 -17.39 -15.91 48.70
C PRO A 122 -16.78 -16.68 49.89
N PRO A 123 -17.27 -17.89 50.18
CA PRO A 123 -16.74 -18.74 51.25
C PRO A 123 -15.36 -19.33 50.92
N GLN A 124 -14.54 -19.44 51.96
CA GLN A 124 -13.18 -19.97 51.95
C GLN A 124 -13.14 -21.45 51.58
N VAL A 125 -12.21 -21.83 50.69
CA VAL A 125 -11.92 -23.23 50.37
C VAL A 125 -10.56 -23.61 50.94
N ASP A 126 -10.59 -24.46 51.98
CA ASP A 126 -9.45 -25.13 52.58
C ASP A 126 -8.66 -25.97 51.57
N LYS A 127 -7.37 -25.66 51.39
CA LYS A 127 -6.41 -26.53 50.69
C LYS A 127 -5.37 -27.07 51.67
N LYS A 128 -5.50 -28.35 52.01
CA LYS A 128 -4.50 -29.17 52.72
C LYS A 128 -3.26 -29.40 51.85
N LYS A 129 -2.07 -29.33 52.47
CA LYS A 129 -0.73 -29.68 51.94
C LYS A 129 -0.57 -31.20 51.72
N PRO A 130 0.42 -31.62 50.91
CA PRO A 130 1.56 -32.33 51.50
C PRO A 130 2.94 -31.90 50.96
N SER A 131 3.96 -32.53 51.52
CA SER A 131 5.31 -32.05 51.86
C SER A 131 6.48 -32.43 50.93
N LYS A 132 7.44 -31.50 50.84
CA LYS A 132 8.92 -31.61 50.77
C LYS A 132 9.59 -32.89 50.20
N LYS A 133 10.52 -32.71 49.26
CA LYS A 133 11.92 -33.23 49.35
C LYS A 133 12.93 -32.25 48.70
N ARG A 134 14.12 -32.25 49.31
CA ARG A 134 15.28 -31.32 49.25
C ARG A 134 16.28 -31.77 48.16
N ALA A 135 17.07 -30.90 47.52
CA ALA A 135 18.45 -30.49 47.88
C ALA A 135 19.10 -29.72 46.69
N PRO A 136 20.36 -29.25 46.74
CA PRO A 136 21.05 -28.40 47.73
C PRO A 136 21.56 -27.08 47.10
N GLN A 137 21.95 -26.10 47.93
CA GLN A 137 22.62 -24.86 47.49
C GLN A 137 24.14 -25.08 47.28
N PRO A 138 24.83 -24.17 46.58
CA PRO A 138 25.97 -23.52 47.27
C PRO A 138 26.05 -21.99 47.10
N SER A 139 26.34 -21.38 48.26
CA SER A 139 27.26 -20.26 48.53
C SER A 139 27.16 -18.92 47.78
N MET A 140 26.73 -17.94 48.57
CA MET A 140 27.11 -16.51 48.68
C MET A 140 28.24 -15.96 47.77
N ALA A 141 27.93 -14.86 47.08
CA ALA A 141 28.85 -13.78 46.73
C ALA A 141 28.05 -12.45 46.57
N PRO A 142 28.63 -11.27 46.91
CA PRO A 142 27.88 -10.02 47.05
C PRO A 142 27.64 -9.31 45.72
N ALA A 143 26.60 -8.47 45.68
CA ALA A 143 26.18 -7.67 44.53
C ALA A 143 27.29 -6.73 44.03
N ALA A 144 27.65 -6.86 42.75
CA ALA A 144 28.53 -5.94 42.02
C ALA A 144 27.71 -4.87 41.26
N PRO A 145 28.23 -3.65 41.09
CA PRO A 145 27.49 -2.52 40.49
C PRO A 145 27.29 -2.68 38.97
N PRO A 146 26.34 -1.95 38.35
CA PRO A 146 26.05 -2.08 36.92
C PRO A 146 27.27 -1.66 36.09
N THR A 147 27.78 -2.59 35.29
CA THR A 147 28.84 -2.35 34.31
C THR A 147 28.37 -1.37 33.22
N PRO A 148 29.16 -0.33 32.87
CA PRO A 148 28.83 0.56 31.76
C PRO A 148 28.86 -0.21 30.42
N PRO A 149 28.09 0.23 29.42
CA PRO A 149 28.06 -0.46 28.14
C PRO A 149 29.45 -0.44 27.51
N LYS A 150 29.94 -1.60 27.08
CA LYS A 150 31.12 -1.71 26.21
C LYS A 150 30.88 -0.80 25.01
N ARG A 151 31.58 0.34 24.94
CA ARG A 151 31.76 1.12 23.71
C ARG A 151 32.46 0.21 22.70
N GLN A 152 31.68 -0.51 21.89
CA GLN A 152 32.18 -1.01 20.62
C GLN A 152 32.62 0.21 19.82
N ARG A 153 33.93 0.39 19.65
CA ARG A 153 34.44 1.26 18.60
C ARG A 153 33.88 0.68 17.30
N LEU A 154 32.96 1.39 16.66
CA LEU A 154 32.61 1.09 15.27
C LEU A 154 33.91 1.18 14.47
N ASP A 155 34.27 0.11 13.76
CA ASP A 155 35.51 0.05 12.98
C ASP A 155 35.60 1.27 12.06
N PRO A 156 36.71 2.05 12.09
CA PRO A 156 36.86 3.26 11.27
C PRO A 156 36.62 3.02 9.77
N GLN A 157 36.89 1.79 9.31
CA GLN A 157 36.61 1.35 7.94
C GLN A 157 35.11 1.35 7.60
N GLN A 158 34.25 0.92 8.52
CA GLN A 158 32.81 0.84 8.29
C GLN A 158 32.18 2.23 8.24
N GLN A 159 32.65 3.13 9.11
CA GLN A 159 32.20 4.53 9.13
C GLN A 159 32.63 5.29 7.87
N GLN A 160 33.85 5.02 7.37
CA GLN A 160 34.34 5.59 6.11
C GLN A 160 33.56 5.06 4.89
N GLN A 161 33.20 3.77 4.88
CA GLN A 161 32.41 3.17 3.81
C GLN A 161 30.97 3.71 3.78
N GLN A 162 30.38 3.95 4.95
CA GLN A 162 29.04 4.53 5.08
C GLN A 162 29.01 6.00 4.62
N GLN A 163 30.03 6.79 4.99
CA GLN A 163 30.20 8.16 4.49
C GLN A 163 30.41 8.21 2.97
N GLN A 164 31.18 7.27 2.40
CA GLN A 164 31.36 7.18 0.94
C GLN A 164 30.05 6.86 0.22
N GLN A 165 29.23 5.95 0.76
CA GLN A 165 27.92 5.62 0.20
C GLN A 165 26.94 6.81 0.27
N GLU A 166 26.94 7.56 1.38
CA GLU A 166 26.13 8.77 1.52
C GLU A 166 26.55 9.87 0.55
N GLN A 167 27.86 10.12 0.39
CA GLN A 167 28.38 11.07 -0.59
C GLN A 167 28.04 10.67 -2.03
N GLN A 168 28.13 9.38 -2.39
CA GLN A 168 27.70 8.90 -3.71
C GLN A 168 26.19 9.08 -3.93
N LYS A 169 25.38 8.81 -2.90
CA LYS A 169 23.92 9.01 -2.96
C LYS A 169 23.56 10.49 -3.13
N GLN A 170 24.30 11.39 -2.48
CA GLN A 170 24.12 12.83 -2.60
C GLN A 170 24.51 13.35 -3.99
N LYS A 171 25.67 12.94 -4.52
CA LYS A 171 26.09 13.25 -5.90
C LYS A 171 25.06 12.77 -6.94
N ARG A 172 24.49 11.56 -6.78
CA ARG A 172 23.43 11.06 -7.67
C ARG A 172 22.13 11.88 -7.57
N ARG A 173 21.74 12.32 -6.36
CA ARG A 173 20.56 13.19 -6.18
C ARG A 173 20.76 14.55 -6.83
N GLU A 174 21.94 15.13 -6.68
CA GLU A 174 22.32 16.40 -7.31
C GLU A 174 22.39 16.28 -8.84
N GLN A 175 23.00 15.21 -9.37
CA GLN A 175 23.03 14.95 -10.81
C GLN A 175 21.62 14.81 -11.38
N LYS A 176 20.74 14.04 -10.71
CA LYS A 176 19.35 13.89 -11.12
C LYS A 176 18.56 15.20 -11.00
N GLN A 177 18.86 16.04 -10.02
CA GLN A 177 18.27 17.39 -9.93
C GLN A 177 18.81 18.31 -11.05
N ARG A 178 20.09 18.24 -11.37
CA ARG A 178 20.73 19.03 -12.42
C ARG A 178 20.21 18.63 -13.80
N GLU A 179 20.02 17.33 -14.04
CA GLU A 179 19.37 16.79 -15.24
C GLU A 179 17.92 17.28 -15.36
N ARG A 180 17.15 17.26 -14.27
CA ARG A 180 15.79 17.82 -14.22
C ARG A 180 15.74 19.35 -14.39
N ARG A 181 16.82 20.07 -14.06
CA ARG A 181 16.94 21.52 -14.27
C ARG A 181 17.36 21.82 -15.71
N MET A 182 18.25 21.02 -16.29
CA MET A 182 18.67 21.12 -17.69
C MET A 182 17.54 20.73 -18.65
N SER A 183 16.68 19.79 -18.27
CA SER A 183 15.48 19.42 -19.04
C SER A 183 14.34 20.46 -18.94
N ARG A 184 14.55 21.58 -18.24
CA ARG A 184 13.60 22.70 -18.12
C ARG A 184 14.07 23.95 -18.88
N ILE A 185 15.16 23.87 -19.62
CA ILE A 185 15.61 24.96 -20.51
C ILE A 185 14.93 24.74 -21.87
N PRO A 186 14.20 25.73 -22.43
CA PRO A 186 13.65 25.63 -23.78
C PRO A 186 14.81 25.52 -24.77
N MET A 187 14.78 24.50 -25.63
CA MET A 187 15.68 24.41 -26.77
C MET A 187 15.47 25.66 -27.64
N PRO A 188 16.52 26.39 -28.05
CA PRO A 188 16.37 27.40 -29.09
C PRO A 188 15.87 26.68 -30.34
N SER A 189 14.72 27.11 -30.86
CA SER A 189 14.25 26.62 -32.15
C SER A 189 15.34 26.97 -33.19
N MET A 190 15.85 25.94 -33.85
CA MET A 190 16.57 26.13 -35.10
C MET A 190 15.58 26.70 -36.11
N SER A 191 15.48 28.03 -36.15
CA SER A 191 14.78 28.76 -37.19
C SER A 191 15.37 28.32 -38.53
N ARG A 192 14.55 27.67 -39.35
CA ARG A 192 14.82 27.43 -40.76
C ARG A 192 14.95 28.79 -41.44
N ARG A 193 16.16 29.33 -41.48
CA ARG A 193 16.49 30.45 -42.37
C ARG A 193 16.74 29.86 -43.76
N ALA A 194 15.65 29.65 -44.47
CA ALA A 194 15.69 29.60 -45.92
C ALA A 194 16.15 30.97 -46.47
N SER A 195 16.82 30.93 -47.63
CA SER A 195 17.11 32.04 -48.53
C SER A 195 18.31 32.92 -48.20
N ARG A 196 19.45 32.65 -48.86
CA ARG A 196 19.87 33.28 -50.14
C ARG A 196 21.35 32.94 -50.39
N HIS A 197 21.63 32.15 -51.43
CA HIS A 197 22.90 32.09 -52.16
C HIS A 197 22.50 31.88 -53.62
N VAL A 198 22.42 32.98 -54.38
CA VAL A 198 23.44 33.44 -55.32
C VAL A 198 23.63 32.45 -56.47
N GLU A 199 23.03 32.82 -57.61
CA GLU A 199 23.38 32.33 -58.94
C GLU A 199 24.90 32.29 -59.13
N ARG A 200 25.39 31.18 -59.68
CA ARG A 200 26.28 31.23 -60.85
C ARG A 200 26.35 29.84 -61.48
N GLY A 201 26.25 29.86 -62.79
CA GLY A 201 25.92 28.72 -63.62
C GLY A 201 27.02 27.67 -63.74
N PHE A 202 26.59 26.51 -64.18
CA PHE A 202 27.44 25.54 -64.84
C PHE A 202 26.65 24.93 -66.01
N VAL A 203 27.34 24.83 -67.13
CA VAL A 203 26.85 24.61 -68.49
C VAL A 203 26.97 23.14 -68.86
N ALA A 204 25.87 22.60 -69.41
CA ALA A 204 25.77 21.56 -70.45
C ALA A 204 26.23 20.10 -70.13
N PRO A 205 26.03 19.12 -71.04
CA PRO A 205 24.92 18.90 -72.00
C PRO A 205 24.41 17.44 -72.02
N GLY A 206 23.28 17.23 -72.70
CA GLY A 206 23.08 16.06 -73.57
C GLY A 206 22.20 14.94 -73.03
N GLY A 207 21.29 14.45 -73.88
CA GLY A 207 20.65 13.15 -73.66
C GLY A 207 19.19 13.05 -74.13
N PHE A 208 19.02 12.89 -75.43
CA PHE A 208 17.97 12.14 -76.13
C PHE A 208 16.84 11.47 -75.31
N GLY A 209 15.60 11.63 -75.79
CA GLY A 209 14.83 10.47 -76.24
C GLY A 209 13.48 10.17 -75.55
N CYS A 210 12.43 10.15 -76.38
CA CYS A 210 11.14 9.44 -76.24
C CYS A 210 10.20 9.85 -75.08
N GLY A 211 8.88 9.98 -75.22
CA GLY A 211 7.95 9.47 -76.23
C GLY A 211 6.78 8.78 -75.51
N ALA A 212 5.54 9.08 -75.92
CA ALA A 212 4.25 8.48 -75.53
C ALA A 212 3.74 8.78 -74.10
N GLY A 213 2.44 8.98 -73.82
CA GLY A 213 1.25 8.73 -74.63
C GLY A 213 0.00 9.46 -74.11
N ARG A 214 -1.00 9.48 -75.00
CA ARG A 214 -2.34 10.05 -74.91
C ARG A 214 -3.31 9.22 -74.04
N ALA A 215 -4.50 9.80 -73.88
CA ALA A 215 -5.83 9.24 -73.55
C ALA A 215 -6.28 9.57 -72.11
N GLY A 216 -7.38 10.28 -71.83
CA GLY A 216 -8.54 10.66 -72.64
C GLY A 216 -9.62 9.59 -72.60
N ASP A 217 -10.60 9.73 -71.70
CA ASP A 217 -11.97 9.19 -71.78
C ASP A 217 -12.81 9.98 -70.75
N VAL A 218 -13.64 10.92 -71.21
CA VAL A 218 -15.13 10.91 -71.32
C VAL A 218 -15.85 10.89 -69.99
#